data_AF-A0A914WS74-F1
#
_entry.id   AF-A0A914WS74-F1
#
_cell.length_a   1.000
_cell.length_b   1.000
_cell.length_c   1.000
_cell.angle_alpha   90.00
_cell.angle_beta   90.00
_cell.angle_gamma   90.00
#
_symmetry.space_group_name_H-M   'P 1'
#
loop_
_entity.id
_entity.type
_entity.pdbx_description
1 polymer ?
#
loop_
_entity_poly.entity_id
_entity_poly.type
_entity_poly.pdbx_seq_one_letter_code
_entity_poly.pdbx_strand_id
1 'polypeptide(L)'
;MPSLIAYLCLIQALFLIAVSAQVPSATCNANANCTIVNCQIVCTCKQGFTQNAQNQCVPPDPCASQPCKNGGTCKPSTSDPAKHSCNCPENTQGDNCEKILQCTDTSCSANSDCFVKNRQLNCVCKAGFTAGPNGVCTIKTRRACMWGDPHYTTFDGLTFDWQGTCPYILTQPCGYDVDPYFSIRAQNYQYPNARVSYVLWVDRDIHGYVFKGDPTWKVKASVAAGKMYITTPENI
;
A
#
# COMPACT_ATOMS: atom_id res chain seq x y z
N MET A 1 12.67 27.66 -63.55
CA MET A 1 12.89 26.56 -64.53
C MET A 1 13.44 25.34 -63.77
N PRO A 2 12.62 24.37 -63.36
CA PRO A 2 13.12 23.06 -62.98
C PRO A 2 12.96 22.09 -64.16
N SER A 3 13.99 21.30 -64.35
CA SER A 3 14.23 20.43 -65.50
C SER A 3 13.27 19.24 -65.49
N LEU A 4 12.44 19.09 -66.53
CA LEU A 4 11.75 17.85 -66.83
C LEU A 4 12.78 16.81 -67.28
N ILE A 5 13.10 15.85 -66.43
CA ILE A 5 13.81 14.64 -66.85
C ILE A 5 12.74 13.61 -67.25
N ALA A 6 12.47 13.53 -68.55
CA ALA A 6 11.61 12.51 -69.13
C ALA A 6 12.39 11.19 -69.25
N TYR A 7 12.08 10.21 -68.41
CA TYR A 7 12.57 8.84 -68.60
C TYR A 7 11.65 8.11 -69.59
N LEU A 8 12.22 7.74 -70.74
CA LEU A 8 11.63 6.84 -71.72
C LEU A 8 11.46 5.45 -71.09
N CYS A 9 10.21 5.05 -70.85
CA CYS A 9 9.86 3.67 -70.52
C CYS A 9 9.87 2.87 -71.83
N LEU A 10 10.84 1.98 -72.01
CA LEU A 10 10.90 1.06 -73.14
C LEU A 10 9.86 -0.05 -72.97
N ILE A 11 8.64 0.19 -73.47
CA ILE A 11 7.73 -0.88 -73.85
C ILE A 11 7.91 -1.10 -75.35
N GLN A 12 8.32 -2.31 -75.72
CA GLN A 12 8.56 -2.69 -77.10
C GLN A 12 7.27 -2.55 -77.94
N ALA A 13 7.49 -2.04 -79.15
CA ALA A 13 6.64 -2.10 -80.34
C ALA A 13 5.42 -1.17 -80.41
N LEU A 14 5.63 -0.11 -81.21
CA LEU A 14 4.70 0.48 -82.18
C LEU A 14 3.29 0.79 -81.69
N PHE A 15 3.08 2.01 -81.18
CA PHE A 15 2.07 2.98 -81.65
C PHE A 15 2.21 4.23 -80.78
N LEU A 16 2.57 5.36 -81.40
CA LEU A 16 2.58 6.68 -80.78
C LEU A 16 1.13 7.13 -80.53
N ILE A 17 0.53 6.65 -79.45
CA ILE A 17 -0.62 7.32 -78.85
C ILE A 17 -0.06 8.00 -77.61
N ALA A 18 0.05 9.33 -77.65
CA ALA A 18 0.33 10.14 -76.48
C ALA A 18 -0.89 10.05 -75.54
N VAL A 19 -1.00 8.94 -74.81
CA VAL A 19 -1.86 8.91 -73.63
C VAL A 19 -1.15 9.80 -72.63
N SER A 20 -1.73 10.98 -72.41
CA SER A 20 -1.50 11.75 -71.18
C SER A 20 -1.90 10.86 -70.02
N ALA A 21 -0.99 10.00 -69.59
CA ALA A 21 -1.11 9.32 -68.32
C ALA A 21 -0.93 10.43 -67.28
N GLN A 22 -2.03 11.03 -66.85
CA GLN A 22 -2.07 11.78 -65.60
C GLN A 22 -1.60 10.78 -64.54
N VAL A 23 -0.32 10.86 -64.17
CA VAL A 23 0.17 10.15 -62.99
C VAL A 23 -0.70 10.69 -61.85
N PRO A 24 -1.48 9.85 -61.12
CA PRO A 24 -2.18 10.35 -59.96
C PRO A 24 -1.13 11.04 -59.09
N SER A 25 -1.44 12.23 -58.58
CA SER A 25 -0.56 13.02 -57.69
C SER A 25 -0.41 12.32 -56.33
N ALA A 26 -0.01 11.05 -56.33
CA ALA A 26 0.37 10.28 -55.17
C ALA A 26 1.78 10.72 -54.79
N THR A 27 1.88 11.93 -54.24
CA THR A 27 3.09 12.40 -53.58
C THR A 27 3.19 11.71 -52.23
N CYS A 28 4.34 11.09 -51.95
CA CYS A 28 4.64 10.60 -50.60
C CYS A 28 4.62 11.77 -49.61
N ASN A 29 4.25 11.53 -48.34
CA ASN A 29 4.34 12.58 -47.32
C ASN A 29 5.81 12.87 -46.95
N ALA A 30 6.06 13.99 -46.25
CA ALA A 30 7.42 14.48 -45.96
C ALA A 30 8.35 13.49 -45.23
N ASN A 31 7.77 12.46 -44.58
CA ASN A 31 8.48 11.44 -43.81
C ASN A 31 8.79 10.17 -44.61
N ALA A 32 8.55 10.17 -45.92
CA ALA A 32 8.83 9.05 -46.80
C ALA A 32 9.92 9.41 -47.84
N ASN A 33 10.68 8.40 -48.25
CA ASN A 33 11.50 8.43 -49.45
C ASN A 33 10.64 7.96 -50.62
N CYS A 34 10.69 8.71 -51.72
CA CYS A 34 9.94 8.42 -52.94
C CYS A 34 10.88 7.79 -53.96
N THR A 35 10.57 6.56 -54.40
CA THR A 35 11.30 5.88 -55.48
C THR A 35 10.33 5.42 -56.57
N ILE A 36 10.79 5.38 -57.81
CA ILE A 36 10.00 4.88 -58.94
C ILE A 36 10.52 3.48 -59.27
N VAL A 37 9.67 2.48 -59.14
CA VAL A 37 9.97 1.08 -59.49
C VAL A 37 8.91 0.60 -60.47
N ASN A 38 9.31 0.11 -61.65
CA ASN A 38 8.39 -0.35 -62.70
C ASN A 38 7.26 0.66 -63.04
N CYS A 39 7.59 1.95 -63.15
CA CYS A 39 6.64 3.05 -63.36
C CYS A 39 5.55 3.24 -62.27
N GLN A 40 5.75 2.66 -61.08
CA GLN A 40 4.91 2.90 -59.91
C GLN A 40 5.67 3.72 -58.86
N ILE A 41 4.96 4.66 -58.22
CA ILE A 41 5.50 5.42 -57.09
C ILE A 41 5.47 4.52 -55.86
N VAL A 42 6.65 4.25 -55.30
CA VAL A 42 6.81 3.49 -54.07
C VAL A 42 7.28 4.44 -52.98
N CYS A 43 6.48 4.58 -51.93
CA CYS A 43 6.82 5.36 -50.74
C CYS A 43 7.39 4.43 -49.66
N THR A 44 8.64 4.64 -49.28
CA THR A 44 9.29 3.92 -48.18
C THR A 44 9.48 4.87 -47.00
N CYS A 45 9.08 4.48 -45.79
CA CYS A 45 9.23 5.38 -44.64
C CYS A 45 10.70 5.62 -44.32
N LYS A 46 11.04 6.88 -44.00
CA LYS A 46 12.34 7.23 -43.44
C LYS A 46 12.53 6.50 -42.10
N GLN A 47 13.77 6.31 -41.69
CA GLN A 47 14.10 5.64 -40.44
C GLN A 47 13.35 6.29 -39.26
N GLY A 48 12.69 5.46 -38.44
CA GLY A 48 11.89 5.91 -37.29
C GLY A 48 10.43 6.27 -37.58
N PHE A 49 9.93 6.02 -38.79
CA PHE A 49 8.51 6.20 -39.16
C PHE A 49 7.89 4.88 -39.64
N THR A 50 6.58 4.71 -39.42
CA THR A 50 5.80 3.54 -39.85
C THR A 50 4.63 3.96 -40.74
N GLN A 51 4.19 3.08 -41.64
CA GLN A 51 3.01 3.35 -42.46
C GLN A 51 1.73 3.17 -41.63
N ASN A 52 0.82 4.14 -41.70
CA ASN A 52 -0.54 4.00 -41.17
C ASN A 52 -1.50 3.34 -42.19
N ALA A 53 -2.77 3.18 -41.81
CA ALA A 53 -3.81 2.60 -42.66
C ALA A 53 -4.12 3.43 -43.94
N GLN A 54 -3.59 4.65 -44.05
CA GLN A 54 -3.74 5.54 -45.21
C GLN A 54 -2.44 5.61 -46.05
N ASN A 55 -1.51 4.68 -45.87
CA ASN A 55 -0.20 4.63 -46.54
C ASN A 55 0.68 5.89 -46.30
N GLN A 56 0.50 6.58 -45.19
CA GLN A 56 1.31 7.73 -44.80
C GLN A 56 2.35 7.33 -43.75
N CYS A 57 3.57 7.87 -43.86
CA CYS A 57 4.63 7.63 -42.89
C CYS A 57 4.46 8.55 -41.68
N VAL A 58 4.05 7.97 -40.56
CA VAL A 58 3.80 8.66 -39.29
C VAL A 58 4.75 8.15 -38.20
N PRO A 59 4.97 8.89 -37.11
CA PRO A 59 5.70 8.36 -35.97
C PRO A 59 5.07 7.03 -35.51
N PRO A 60 5.88 6.04 -35.08
CA PRO A 60 5.36 4.78 -34.57
C PRO A 60 4.41 5.05 -33.41
N ASP A 61 3.28 4.33 -33.38
CA ASP A 61 2.36 4.37 -32.25
C ASP A 61 2.81 3.35 -31.19
N PRO A 62 3.36 3.80 -30.04
CA PRO A 62 3.81 2.89 -29.00
C PRO A 62 2.64 2.18 -28.28
N CYS A 63 1.40 2.61 -28.51
CA CYS A 63 0.20 1.97 -27.96
C CYS A 63 -0.41 0.90 -28.88
N ALA A 64 0.05 0.75 -30.12
CA ALA A 64 -0.52 -0.19 -31.10
C ALA A 64 -0.49 -1.65 -30.64
N SER A 65 0.52 -2.04 -29.85
CA SER A 65 0.68 -3.39 -29.29
C SER A 65 -0.15 -3.64 -28.01
N GLN A 66 -0.94 -2.67 -27.57
CA GLN A 66 -1.68 -2.71 -26.30
C GLN A 66 -0.78 -3.12 -25.12
N PRO A 67 0.27 -2.32 -24.82
CA PRO A 67 1.24 -2.66 -23.80
C PRO A 67 0.65 -2.65 -22.38
N CYS A 68 -0.27 -1.72 -22.09
CA CYS A 68 -0.94 -1.62 -20.79
C CYS A 68 -1.88 -2.81 -20.55
N LYS A 69 -1.75 -3.46 -19.39
CA LYS A 69 -2.51 -4.65 -18.98
C LYS A 69 -3.59 -4.28 -17.95
N ASN A 70 -4.42 -5.27 -17.59
CA ASN A 70 -5.37 -5.20 -16.47
C ASN A 70 -6.27 -3.95 -16.47
N GLY A 71 -6.74 -3.51 -17.65
CA GLY A 71 -7.62 -2.34 -17.78
C GLY A 71 -6.90 -0.99 -17.83
N GLY A 72 -5.57 -0.97 -17.94
CA GLY A 72 -4.79 0.25 -18.13
C GLY A 72 -5.06 0.94 -19.47
N THR A 73 -5.14 2.27 -19.46
CA THR A 73 -5.30 3.08 -20.69
C THR A 73 -3.94 3.58 -21.18
N CYS A 74 -3.57 3.23 -22.41
CA CYS A 74 -2.32 3.66 -23.02
C CYS A 74 -2.39 5.07 -23.60
N LYS A 75 -1.34 5.86 -23.41
CA LYS A 75 -1.11 7.14 -24.09
C LYS A 75 0.34 7.22 -24.59
N PRO A 76 0.59 7.69 -25.82
CA PRO A 76 1.95 8.02 -26.26
C PRO A 76 2.57 9.08 -25.34
N SER A 77 3.88 8.97 -25.11
CA SER A 77 4.63 9.93 -24.29
C SER A 77 4.79 11.25 -25.04
N THR A 78 4.68 12.38 -24.33
CA THR A 78 4.91 13.71 -24.89
C THR A 78 6.39 14.04 -25.07
N SER A 79 7.29 13.31 -24.41
CA SER A 79 8.73 13.56 -24.45
C SER A 79 9.49 12.71 -25.46
N ASP A 80 8.97 11.53 -25.79
CA ASP A 80 9.61 10.57 -26.69
C ASP A 80 8.52 9.84 -27.49
N PRO A 81 8.41 10.07 -28.82
CA PRO A 81 7.39 9.44 -29.67
C PRO A 81 7.46 7.90 -29.68
N ALA A 82 8.60 7.31 -29.31
CA ALA A 82 8.76 5.86 -29.25
C ALA A 82 8.32 5.25 -27.90
N LYS A 83 7.96 6.07 -26.90
CA LYS A 83 7.56 5.60 -25.57
C LYS A 83 6.08 5.84 -25.31
N HIS A 84 5.50 5.00 -24.46
CA HIS A 84 4.14 5.17 -23.94
C HIS A 84 4.13 5.37 -22.43
N SER A 85 2.97 5.78 -21.93
CA SER A 85 2.63 5.82 -20.51
C SER A 85 1.26 5.18 -20.30
N CYS A 86 1.12 4.39 -19.23
CA CYS A 86 -0.13 3.74 -18.87
C CYS A 86 -0.82 4.48 -17.72
N ASN A 87 -2.08 4.83 -17.92
CA ASN A 87 -2.95 5.21 -16.82
C ASN A 87 -3.55 3.94 -16.21
N CYS A 88 -3.00 3.52 -15.08
CA CYS A 88 -3.34 2.28 -14.41
C CYS A 88 -4.50 2.43 -13.41
N PRO A 89 -5.45 1.47 -13.38
CA PRO A 89 -6.45 1.36 -12.32
C PRO A 89 -5.83 1.26 -10.91
N GLU A 90 -6.59 1.62 -9.89
CA GLU A 90 -6.10 1.66 -8.50
C GLU A 90 -5.64 0.29 -7.97
N ASN A 91 -6.26 -0.79 -8.44
CA ASN A 91 -5.91 -2.17 -8.09
C ASN A 91 -4.78 -2.78 -8.92
N THR A 92 -3.95 -1.95 -9.57
CA THR A 92 -2.84 -2.42 -10.40
C THR A 92 -1.55 -1.65 -10.15
N GLN A 93 -0.41 -2.28 -10.44
CA GLN A 93 0.93 -1.72 -10.25
C GLN A 93 1.85 -2.10 -11.41
N GLY A 94 2.91 -1.31 -11.62
CA GLY A 94 3.88 -1.47 -12.70
C GLY A 94 3.71 -0.42 -13.79
N ASP A 95 4.73 -0.27 -14.63
CA ASP A 95 4.72 0.72 -15.72
C ASP A 95 3.67 0.39 -16.78
N ASN A 96 3.33 -0.90 -16.93
CA ASN A 96 2.32 -1.41 -17.84
C ASN A 96 1.10 -1.96 -17.10
N CYS A 97 0.91 -1.62 -15.82
CA CYS A 97 -0.18 -2.14 -14.98
C CYS A 97 -0.21 -3.68 -14.92
N GLU A 98 0.94 -4.34 -15.07
CA GLU A 98 1.04 -5.79 -15.23
C GLU A 98 0.77 -6.57 -13.93
N LYS A 99 0.91 -5.93 -12.77
CA LYS A 99 0.65 -6.55 -11.47
C LYS A 99 -0.74 -6.17 -10.97
N ILE A 100 -1.52 -7.17 -10.55
CA ILE A 100 -2.79 -6.96 -9.86
C ILE A 100 -2.52 -6.88 -8.36
N LEU A 101 -3.01 -5.82 -7.72
CA LEU A 101 -2.99 -5.66 -6.27
C LEU A 101 -4.29 -6.21 -5.71
N GLN A 102 -4.19 -7.34 -5.02
CA GLN A 102 -5.32 -7.98 -4.39
C GLN A 102 -4.91 -8.46 -3.00
N CYS A 103 -5.78 -8.24 -2.03
CA CYS A 103 -5.60 -8.74 -0.68
C CYS A 103 -5.80 -10.26 -0.64
N THR A 104 -4.80 -10.94 -0.10
CA THR A 104 -4.76 -12.37 0.18
C THR A 104 -4.42 -12.59 1.65
N ASP A 105 -4.58 -13.82 2.14
CA ASP A 105 -4.30 -14.17 3.54
C ASP A 105 -2.84 -13.91 3.95
N THR A 106 -1.92 -13.82 2.98
CA THR A 106 -0.49 -13.57 3.19
C THR A 106 -0.06 -12.14 2.90
N SER A 107 -0.99 -11.28 2.47
CA SER A 107 -0.69 -9.90 2.09
C SER A 107 -0.26 -9.02 3.27
N CYS A 108 -0.77 -9.33 4.47
CA CYS A 108 -0.47 -8.61 5.69
C CYS A 108 -0.20 -9.57 6.85
N SER A 109 0.37 -9.05 7.94
CA SER A 109 0.64 -9.84 9.14
C SER A 109 -0.65 -10.25 9.87
N ALA A 110 -0.57 -11.25 10.74
CA ALA A 110 -1.70 -11.64 11.58
C ALA A 110 -2.27 -10.43 12.36
N ASN A 111 -3.58 -10.42 12.58
CA ASN A 111 -4.31 -9.34 13.27
C ASN A 111 -4.28 -7.98 12.55
N SER A 112 -4.16 -7.99 11.22
CA SER A 112 -4.31 -6.80 10.39
C SER A 112 -5.37 -7.01 9.30
N ASP A 113 -5.90 -5.89 8.81
CA ASP A 113 -6.78 -5.81 7.64
C ASP A 113 -5.99 -5.23 6.46
N CYS A 114 -6.16 -5.85 5.29
CA CYS A 114 -5.54 -5.46 4.04
C CYS A 114 -6.50 -4.58 3.22
N PHE A 115 -5.96 -3.55 2.56
CA PHE A 115 -6.69 -2.76 1.58
C PHE A 115 -5.76 -2.18 0.51
N VAL A 116 -6.30 -1.88 -0.67
CA VAL A 116 -5.56 -1.20 -1.72
C VAL A 116 -5.87 0.29 -1.69
N LYS A 117 -4.83 1.12 -1.72
CA LYS A 117 -4.95 2.58 -1.80
C LYS A 117 -3.70 3.14 -2.47
N ASN A 118 -3.85 4.18 -3.29
CA ASN A 118 -2.74 4.84 -3.98
C ASN A 118 -1.89 3.89 -4.85
N ARG A 119 -2.53 2.88 -5.47
CA ARG A 119 -1.84 1.81 -6.24
C ARG A 119 -0.79 1.05 -5.41
N GLN A 120 -1.08 0.84 -4.13
CA GLN A 120 -0.26 0.07 -3.21
C GLN A 120 -1.14 -0.77 -2.28
N LEU A 121 -0.59 -1.92 -1.86
CA LEU A 121 -1.19 -2.74 -0.81
C LEU A 121 -0.81 -2.15 0.54
N ASN A 122 -1.83 -1.90 1.37
CA ASN A 122 -1.68 -1.31 2.68
C ASN A 122 -2.29 -2.24 3.73
N CYS A 123 -1.72 -2.20 4.93
CA CYS A 123 -2.14 -2.99 6.08
C CYS A 123 -2.46 -2.07 7.26
N VAL A 124 -3.55 -2.35 7.97
CA VAL A 124 -3.89 -1.66 9.22
C VAL A 124 -4.16 -2.67 10.31
N CYS A 125 -3.68 -2.43 11.53
CA CYS A 125 -3.94 -3.33 12.64
C CYS A 125 -5.42 -3.31 13.04
N LYS A 126 -5.98 -4.50 13.30
CA LYS A 126 -7.34 -4.65 13.83
C LYS A 126 -7.47 -3.95 15.17
N ALA A 127 -8.72 -3.63 15.56
CA ALA A 127 -9.00 -3.03 16.85
C ALA A 127 -8.39 -3.87 18.00
N GLY A 128 -7.71 -3.19 18.93
CA GLY A 128 -6.99 -3.86 20.03
C GLY A 128 -5.54 -4.24 19.70
N PHE A 129 -5.05 -3.95 18.50
CA PHE A 129 -3.66 -4.13 18.08
C PHE A 129 -3.02 -2.80 17.66
N THR A 130 -1.70 -2.71 17.75
CA THR A 130 -0.86 -1.60 17.32
C THR A 130 0.31 -2.12 16.52
N ALA A 131 0.83 -1.31 15.59
CA ALA A 131 2.02 -1.67 14.82
C ALA A 131 3.23 -1.81 15.75
N GLY A 132 3.78 -3.03 15.83
CA GLY A 132 5.04 -3.32 16.50
C GLY A 132 6.23 -3.18 15.55
N PRO A 133 7.42 -3.67 15.97
CA PRO A 133 8.60 -3.76 15.12
C PRO A 133 8.27 -4.48 13.81
N ASN A 134 8.81 -4.01 12.68
CA ASN A 134 8.63 -4.59 11.35
C ASN A 134 7.18 -4.62 10.83
N GLY A 135 6.27 -3.81 11.38
CA GLY A 135 4.87 -3.74 10.92
C GLY A 135 4.00 -4.94 11.33
N VAL A 136 4.49 -5.77 12.25
CA VAL A 136 3.70 -6.85 12.86
C VAL A 136 2.71 -6.25 13.84
N CYS A 137 1.44 -6.57 13.72
CA CYS A 137 0.43 -6.09 14.65
C CYS A 137 0.53 -6.82 15.99
N THR A 138 0.97 -6.09 17.02
CA THR A 138 1.06 -6.57 18.39
C THR A 138 -0.07 -6.01 19.23
N ILE A 139 -0.31 -6.62 20.37
CA ILE A 139 -1.36 -6.24 21.32
C ILE A 139 -1.21 -4.77 21.75
N LYS A 140 -2.30 -3.99 21.66
CA LYS A 140 -2.35 -2.61 22.16
C LYS A 140 -2.37 -2.62 23.69
N THR A 141 -1.19 -2.63 24.31
CA THR A 141 -1.09 -2.55 25.76
C THR A 141 -1.54 -1.17 26.25
N ARG A 142 -2.42 -1.11 27.24
CA ARG A 142 -2.69 0.10 28.04
C ARG A 142 -2.23 -0.16 29.47
N ARG A 143 -1.68 0.86 30.12
CA ARG A 143 -1.18 0.77 31.49
C ARG A 143 -2.15 1.49 32.43
N ALA A 144 -2.58 0.79 33.47
CA ALA A 144 -3.07 1.43 34.67
C ALA A 144 -1.89 1.62 35.64
N CYS A 145 -1.85 2.72 36.35
CA CYS A 145 -0.76 3.05 37.27
C CYS A 145 -1.30 3.49 38.61
N MET A 146 -0.61 3.09 39.68
CA MET A 146 -0.79 3.60 41.02
C MET A 146 0.58 4.01 41.54
N TRP A 147 0.72 5.23 42.03
CA TRP A 147 2.01 5.79 42.45
C TRP A 147 1.82 6.89 43.49
N GLY A 148 2.87 7.19 44.26
CA GLY A 148 2.84 8.30 45.22
C GLY A 148 1.82 8.13 46.36
N ASP A 149 1.07 9.18 46.64
CA ASP A 149 0.23 9.38 47.82
C ASP A 149 -1.30 9.44 47.55
N PRO A 150 -1.93 8.29 47.33
CA PRO A 150 -1.84 7.49 46.11
C PRO A 150 -2.62 8.15 44.96
N HIS A 151 -1.92 8.31 43.84
CA HIS A 151 -2.46 8.75 42.55
C HIS A 151 -2.75 7.55 41.65
N TYR A 152 -3.87 7.59 40.94
CA TYR A 152 -4.32 6.52 40.05
C TYR A 152 -4.40 7.00 38.62
N THR A 153 -4.08 6.12 37.68
CA THR A 153 -4.36 6.27 36.26
C THR A 153 -5.02 5.00 35.78
N THR A 154 -6.21 5.11 35.20
CA THR A 154 -6.97 3.98 34.65
C THR A 154 -6.45 3.56 33.27
N PHE A 155 -6.88 2.40 32.78
CA PHE A 155 -6.51 1.93 31.43
C PHE A 155 -6.99 2.88 30.32
N ASP A 156 -8.10 3.60 30.51
CA ASP A 156 -8.59 4.61 29.57
C ASP A 156 -7.90 5.97 29.71
N GLY A 157 -7.04 6.14 30.72
CA GLY A 157 -6.20 7.33 30.91
C GLY A 157 -6.79 8.39 31.84
N LEU A 158 -7.86 8.07 32.57
CA LEU A 158 -8.40 8.94 33.60
C LEU A 158 -7.48 8.96 34.81
N THR A 159 -7.19 10.15 35.32
CA THR A 159 -6.36 10.36 36.50
C THR A 159 -7.20 10.85 37.67
N PHE A 160 -7.00 10.25 38.85
CA PHE A 160 -7.70 10.66 40.06
C PHE A 160 -6.91 10.29 41.32
N ASP A 161 -7.27 10.94 42.43
CA ASP A 161 -6.66 10.73 43.73
C ASP A 161 -7.68 10.09 44.67
N TRP A 162 -7.26 9.09 45.44
CA TRP A 162 -8.16 8.40 46.35
C TRP A 162 -7.43 7.96 47.63
N GLN A 163 -7.93 8.44 48.78
CA GLN A 163 -7.26 8.29 50.08
C GLN A 163 -7.86 7.18 50.97
N GLY A 164 -8.65 6.27 50.40
CA GLY A 164 -9.29 5.20 51.18
C GLY A 164 -8.30 4.14 51.66
N THR A 165 -8.55 3.58 52.86
CA THR A 165 -7.62 2.66 53.56
C THR A 165 -8.11 1.21 53.65
N CYS A 166 -9.32 0.93 53.16
CA CYS A 166 -9.82 -0.43 53.05
C CYS A 166 -9.08 -1.17 51.92
N PRO A 167 -8.88 -2.49 52.01
CA PRO A 167 -8.47 -3.30 50.87
C PRO A 167 -9.44 -3.13 49.70
N TYR A 168 -8.91 -3.00 48.50
CA TYR A 168 -9.68 -2.82 47.27
C TYR A 168 -9.06 -3.60 46.11
N ILE A 169 -9.86 -3.79 45.06
CA ILE A 169 -9.43 -4.43 43.83
C ILE A 169 -9.01 -3.32 42.87
N LEU A 170 -7.72 -3.26 42.56
CA LEU A 170 -7.18 -2.29 41.61
C LEU A 170 -7.59 -2.64 40.17
N THR A 171 -7.54 -3.92 39.83
CA THR A 171 -8.06 -4.43 38.55
C THR A 171 -8.35 -5.92 38.63
N GLN A 172 -9.42 -6.32 37.96
CA GLN A 172 -9.78 -7.71 37.69
C GLN A 172 -10.66 -7.75 36.43
N PRO A 173 -10.70 -8.85 35.70
CA PRO A 173 -11.64 -9.03 34.61
C PRO A 173 -13.08 -9.10 35.12
N CYS A 174 -14.04 -8.70 34.28
CA CYS A 174 -15.46 -8.80 34.59
C CYS A 174 -15.94 -10.23 34.33
N GLY A 175 -15.93 -11.08 35.36
CA GLY A 175 -16.34 -12.48 35.29
C GLY A 175 -15.23 -13.45 35.72
N TYR A 176 -15.62 -14.66 36.13
CA TYR A 176 -14.70 -15.70 36.60
C TYR A 176 -14.26 -16.66 35.49
N ASP A 177 -15.00 -16.73 34.37
CA ASP A 177 -14.75 -17.63 33.24
C ASP A 177 -13.77 -17.05 32.20
N VAL A 178 -12.82 -16.27 32.66
CA VAL A 178 -11.78 -15.65 31.83
C VAL A 178 -10.46 -16.36 32.09
N ASP A 179 -9.75 -16.73 31.02
CA ASP A 179 -8.47 -17.42 31.11
C ASP A 179 -7.36 -16.59 30.44
N PRO A 180 -6.30 -16.18 31.17
CA PRO A 180 -6.09 -16.40 32.61
C PRO A 180 -6.92 -15.45 33.48
N TYR A 181 -7.57 -15.99 34.52
CA TYR A 181 -8.18 -15.18 35.58
C TYR A 181 -7.08 -14.57 36.44
N PHE A 182 -7.28 -13.30 36.83
CA PHE A 182 -6.44 -12.69 37.84
C PHE A 182 -7.15 -11.58 38.60
N SER A 183 -6.61 -11.23 39.77
CA SER A 183 -7.05 -10.09 40.57
C SER A 183 -5.84 -9.40 41.19
N ILE A 184 -5.74 -8.08 40.99
CA ILE A 184 -4.74 -7.25 41.66
C ILE A 184 -5.43 -6.53 42.80
N ARG A 185 -5.06 -6.86 44.04
CA ARG A 185 -5.63 -6.29 45.25
C ARG A 185 -4.60 -5.40 45.91
N ALA A 186 -5.02 -4.27 46.43
CA ALA A 186 -4.14 -3.33 47.11
C ALA A 186 -4.83 -2.82 48.38
N GLN A 187 -4.02 -2.33 49.30
CA GLN A 187 -4.51 -1.59 50.46
C GLN A 187 -3.62 -0.39 50.70
N ASN A 188 -4.24 0.75 50.98
CA ASN A 188 -3.51 1.92 51.43
C ASN A 188 -3.54 1.98 52.96
N TYR A 189 -2.49 2.52 53.54
CA TYR A 189 -2.33 2.76 54.96
C TYR A 189 -2.05 4.23 55.22
N GLN A 190 -2.70 4.77 56.24
CA GLN A 190 -2.47 6.12 56.70
C GLN A 190 -1.63 6.05 57.98
N TYR A 191 -0.38 6.52 57.91
CA TYR A 191 0.48 6.59 59.09
C TYR A 191 -0.14 7.52 60.15
N PRO A 192 0.13 7.27 61.45
CA PRO A 192 -0.24 8.20 62.50
C PRO A 192 0.27 9.61 62.19
N ASN A 193 -0.63 10.60 62.21
CA ASN A 193 -0.38 12.01 61.86
C ASN A 193 -0.15 12.33 60.37
N ALA A 194 -0.26 11.36 59.47
CA ALA A 194 -0.23 11.63 58.03
C ALA A 194 -1.58 12.19 57.56
N ARG A 195 -1.54 13.21 56.68
CA ARG A 195 -2.75 13.77 56.04
C ARG A 195 -3.21 12.97 54.81
N VAL A 196 -2.36 12.08 54.33
CA VAL A 196 -2.56 11.26 53.13
C VAL A 196 -2.24 9.80 53.43
N SER A 197 -2.78 8.91 52.62
CA SER A 197 -2.53 7.47 52.66
C SER A 197 -1.44 7.08 51.66
N TYR A 198 -0.80 5.93 51.89
CA TYR A 198 0.22 5.36 51.01
C TYR A 198 -0.08 3.90 50.77
N VAL A 199 0.35 3.36 49.64
CA VAL A 199 0.18 1.94 49.33
C VAL A 199 0.94 1.09 50.35
N LEU A 200 0.23 0.27 51.11
CA LEU A 200 0.80 -0.64 52.12
C LEU A 200 1.27 -1.94 51.49
N TRP A 201 0.40 -2.59 50.71
CA TRP A 201 0.69 -3.85 50.04
C TRP A 201 -0.08 -3.97 48.72
N VAL A 202 0.45 -4.81 47.84
CA VAL A 202 -0.20 -5.23 46.60
C VAL A 202 -0.09 -6.75 46.49
N ASP A 203 -1.24 -7.40 46.47
CA ASP A 203 -1.38 -8.84 46.28
C ASP A 203 -1.83 -9.14 44.86
N ARG A 204 -1.30 -10.23 44.30
CA ARG A 204 -1.58 -10.65 42.93
C ARG A 204 -2.13 -12.06 42.99
N ASP A 205 -3.36 -12.24 42.57
CA ASP A 205 -3.98 -13.54 42.39
C ASP A 205 -3.93 -13.87 40.90
N ILE A 206 -3.21 -14.92 40.52
CA ILE A 206 -3.16 -15.41 39.14
C ILE A 206 -3.67 -16.85 39.18
N HIS A 207 -4.85 -17.08 38.62
CA HIS A 207 -5.45 -18.41 38.55
C HIS A 207 -5.52 -19.13 39.92
N GLY A 208 -5.83 -18.39 41.00
CA GLY A 208 -5.93 -18.91 42.37
C GLY A 208 -4.60 -18.92 43.15
N TYR A 209 -3.46 -18.65 42.49
CA TYR A 209 -2.17 -18.51 43.14
C TYR A 209 -1.95 -17.06 43.61
N VAL A 210 -1.89 -16.86 44.92
CA VAL A 210 -1.74 -15.53 45.54
C VAL A 210 -0.29 -15.23 45.89
N PHE A 211 0.29 -14.25 45.22
CA PHE A 211 1.59 -13.66 45.53
C PHE A 211 1.37 -12.45 46.44
N LYS A 212 1.83 -12.54 47.69
CA LYS A 212 1.57 -11.51 48.71
C LYS A 212 2.68 -10.47 48.82
N GLY A 213 2.29 -9.24 49.12
CA GLY A 213 3.06 -8.36 50.01
C GLY A 213 4.35 -7.73 49.49
N ASP A 214 4.62 -7.73 48.17
CA ASP A 214 5.77 -7.00 47.63
C ASP A 214 5.33 -5.86 46.69
N PRO A 215 5.35 -4.58 47.16
CA PRO A 215 5.02 -3.40 46.35
C PRO A 215 6.14 -2.99 45.38
N THR A 216 7.33 -3.60 45.44
CA THR A 216 8.45 -3.27 44.55
C THR A 216 8.39 -4.02 43.21
N TRP A 217 7.57 -5.08 43.12
CA TRP A 217 7.42 -5.88 41.90
C TRP A 217 6.46 -5.24 40.90
N LYS A 218 6.93 -5.08 39.66
CA LYS A 218 6.14 -4.56 38.54
C LYS A 218 5.48 -5.71 37.79
N VAL A 219 4.16 -5.80 37.83
CA VAL A 219 3.39 -6.68 36.93
C VAL A 219 3.05 -5.91 35.67
N LYS A 220 3.40 -6.46 34.52
CA LYS A 220 2.90 -5.94 33.24
C LYS A 220 1.61 -6.68 32.92
N ALA A 221 0.48 -6.04 33.22
CA ALA A 221 -0.80 -6.43 32.66
C ALA A 221 -1.04 -5.66 31.36
N SER A 222 -1.50 -6.34 30.32
CA SER A 222 -1.91 -5.74 29.06
C SER A 222 -3.22 -6.32 28.59
N VAL A 223 -4.05 -5.53 27.91
CA VAL A 223 -5.34 -5.98 27.39
C VAL A 223 -5.28 -5.99 25.86
N ALA A 224 -5.67 -7.10 25.22
CA ALA A 224 -5.81 -7.24 23.77
C ALA A 224 -7.01 -8.09 23.41
N ALA A 225 -7.75 -7.68 22.37
CA ALA A 225 -8.85 -8.47 21.80
C ALA A 225 -9.84 -9.00 22.87
N GLY A 226 -10.11 -8.22 23.92
CA GLY A 226 -10.96 -8.62 25.04
C GLY A 226 -10.33 -9.57 26.06
N LYS A 227 -9.04 -9.93 25.90
CA LYS A 227 -8.27 -10.79 26.81
C LYS A 227 -7.17 -10.01 27.50
N MET A 228 -6.82 -10.40 28.72
CA MET A 228 -5.81 -9.72 29.51
C MET A 228 -4.61 -10.63 29.71
N TYR A 229 -3.42 -10.15 29.35
CA TYR A 229 -2.15 -10.86 29.39
C TYR A 229 -1.32 -10.30 30.54
N ILE A 230 -0.84 -11.18 31.41
CA ILE A 230 0.09 -10.84 32.47
C ILE A 230 1.47 -11.38 32.10
N THR A 231 2.47 -10.51 32.05
CA THR A 231 3.87 -10.90 32.02
C THR A 231 4.40 -10.83 33.45
N THR A 232 4.73 -11.98 34.03
CA THR A 232 5.57 -12.05 35.22
C THR A 232 7.02 -11.75 34.81
N PRO A 233 7.86 -11.16 35.68
CA PRO A 233 9.29 -11.10 35.44
C PRO A 233 9.82 -12.53 35.23
N GLU A 234 10.66 -12.74 34.20
CA GLU A 234 11.42 -13.98 34.01
C GLU A 234 12.29 -14.19 35.24
N ASN A 235 11.87 -15.08 36.14
CA ASN A 235 12.62 -15.79 37.20
C ASN A 235 11.64 -16.46 38.20
N ILE A 236 10.69 -17.24 37.68
CA ILE A 236 10.01 -18.33 38.42
C ILE A 236 9.93 -19.52 37.48
#